data_AF-A0A329L457-F1
#
_entry.id   AF-A0A329L457-F1
#
_cell.length_a   1.000
_cell.length_b   1.000
_cell.length_c   1.000
_cell.angle_alpha   90.00
_cell.angle_beta   90.00
_cell.angle_gamma   90.00
#
_symmetry.space_group_name_H-M   'P 1'
#
loop_
_entity.id
_entity.type
_entity.pdbx_description
1 polymer ?
#
loop_
_entity_poly.entity_id
_entity_poly.type
_entity_poly.pdbx_seq_one_letter_code
_entity_poly.pdbx_strand_id
1 'polypeptide(L)'
;MSGGNGPSSVPRPVIDETAQPDWLRTGYKFFPYAAAQDGHWWVLRLNYGFPEHDMYTLFVDGRSTVDITGSPDHSSALVRSIASLRPYDESTVAEPSLDASTAAEVVQTVARYADYGSEHGEPCLFCSEDRDGMARI
;
A
#
# COMPACT_ATOMS: atom_id res chain seq x y z
N MET A 1 40.87 0.54 -14.82
CA MET A 1 39.81 -0.49 -14.86
C MET A 1 38.82 -0.14 -13.76
N SER A 2 37.73 0.54 -14.10
CA SER A 2 36.72 0.95 -13.11
C SER A 2 35.49 0.07 -13.32
N GLY A 3 35.32 -0.92 -12.45
CA GLY A 3 34.11 -1.73 -12.38
C GLY A 3 33.00 -0.93 -11.72
N GLY A 4 31.95 -0.61 -12.48
CA GLY A 4 30.73 -0.05 -11.94
C GLY A 4 29.93 -1.16 -11.26
N ASN A 5 29.88 -1.13 -9.92
CA ASN A 5 28.81 -1.78 -9.18
C ASN A 5 27.52 -0.99 -9.47
N GLY A 6 26.75 -1.45 -10.45
CA GLY A 6 25.35 -1.04 -10.56
C GLY A 6 24.62 -1.43 -9.27
N PRO A 7 23.65 -0.64 -8.79
CA PRO A 7 22.89 -1.02 -7.60
C PRO A 7 22.19 -2.35 -7.88
N SER A 8 22.52 -3.37 -7.10
CA SER A 8 21.82 -4.66 -7.13
C SER A 8 20.33 -4.41 -6.93
N SER A 9 19.54 -4.61 -7.98
CA SER A 9 18.09 -4.62 -7.86
C SER A 9 17.71 -5.81 -6.97
N VAL A 10 17.36 -5.52 -5.72
CA VAL A 10 16.80 -6.52 -4.82
C VAL A 10 15.54 -7.07 -5.50
N PRO A 11 15.40 -8.39 -5.70
CA PRO A 11 14.20 -8.97 -6.29
C PRO A 11 12.98 -8.53 -5.50
N ARG A 12 11.94 -8.05 -6.18
CA ARG A 12 10.66 -7.78 -5.53
C ARG A 12 10.13 -9.09 -4.93
N PRO A 13 9.54 -9.05 -3.72
CA PRO A 13 8.87 -10.21 -3.16
C PRO A 13 7.85 -10.78 -4.16
N VAL A 14 7.80 -12.11 -4.30
CA VAL A 14 6.72 -12.76 -5.06
C VAL A 14 5.47 -12.66 -4.20
N ILE A 15 4.39 -12.10 -4.76
CA ILE A 15 3.11 -11.96 -4.05
C ILE A 15 2.24 -13.17 -4.39
N ASP A 16 1.58 -13.72 -3.37
CA ASP A 16 0.52 -14.70 -3.58
C ASP A 16 -0.76 -13.99 -4.05
N GLU A 17 -1.05 -14.09 -5.35
CA GLU A 17 -2.27 -13.55 -5.94
C GLU A 17 -3.55 -14.32 -5.55
N THR A 18 -3.40 -15.50 -4.93
CA THR A 18 -4.50 -16.32 -4.43
C THR A 18 -4.85 -16.02 -2.97
N ALA A 19 -4.03 -15.23 -2.28
CA ALA A 19 -4.30 -14.77 -0.93
C ALA A 19 -5.58 -13.93 -0.86
N GLN A 20 -6.27 -14.01 0.27
CA GLN A 20 -7.44 -13.19 0.59
C GLN A 20 -7.25 -12.55 1.96
N PRO A 21 -6.42 -11.49 2.04
CA PRO A 21 -6.05 -10.90 3.32
C PRO A 21 -7.26 -10.27 4.02
N ASP A 22 -7.31 -10.42 5.35
CA ASP A 22 -8.26 -9.70 6.19
C ASP A 22 -7.78 -8.26 6.37
N TRP A 23 -8.20 -7.38 5.46
CA TRP A 23 -7.82 -5.97 5.48
C TRP A 23 -8.43 -5.24 6.68
N LEU A 24 -7.55 -4.58 7.44
CA LEU A 24 -7.89 -3.76 8.60
C LEU A 24 -7.57 -2.30 8.32
N ARG A 25 -8.44 -1.39 8.76
CA ARG A 25 -8.14 0.04 8.69
C ARG A 25 -6.98 0.40 9.63
N THR A 26 -6.10 1.27 9.14
CA THR A 26 -4.99 1.82 9.93
C THR A 26 -5.34 3.18 10.55
N GLY A 27 -6.32 3.88 9.95
CA GLY A 27 -6.67 5.27 10.28
C GLY A 27 -5.72 6.31 9.68
N TYR A 28 -4.81 5.93 8.77
CA TYR A 28 -3.89 6.83 8.09
C TYR A 28 -4.32 7.09 6.64
N LYS A 29 -4.31 8.37 6.24
CA LYS A 29 -4.87 8.84 4.96
C LYS A 29 -4.22 8.20 3.73
N PHE A 30 -2.89 8.08 3.75
CA PHE A 30 -2.12 7.58 2.60
C PHE A 30 -1.95 6.07 2.61
N PHE A 31 -2.08 5.45 3.79
CA PHE A 31 -1.90 4.02 4.02
C PHE A 31 -3.13 3.41 4.69
N PRO A 32 -4.32 3.47 4.06
CA PRO A 32 -5.60 3.26 4.74
C PRO A 32 -5.79 1.84 5.29
N TYR A 33 -5.11 0.85 4.70
CA TYR A 33 -5.31 -0.56 5.03
C TYR A 33 -4.00 -1.31 5.25
N ALA A 34 -4.04 -2.24 6.20
CA ALA A 34 -3.00 -3.23 6.39
C ALA A 34 -3.59 -4.61 6.73
N ALA A 35 -2.84 -5.66 6.44
CA ALA A 35 -3.20 -7.03 6.79
C ALA A 35 -1.94 -7.81 7.18
N ALA A 36 -2.08 -8.74 8.12
CA ALA A 36 -1.05 -9.73 8.40
C ALA A 36 -1.32 -10.96 7.52
N GLN A 37 -0.40 -11.27 6.62
CA GLN A 37 -0.52 -12.40 5.69
C GLN A 37 0.75 -13.25 5.78
N ASP A 38 0.60 -14.53 6.15
CA ASP A 38 1.70 -15.49 6.25
C ASP A 38 2.92 -15.00 7.07
N GLY A 39 2.66 -14.23 8.13
CA GLY A 39 3.70 -13.67 9.00
C GLY A 39 4.34 -12.37 8.49
N HIS A 40 3.86 -11.84 7.38
CA HIS A 40 4.31 -10.59 6.79
C HIS A 40 3.25 -9.49 6.92
N TRP A 41 3.69 -8.25 7.10
CA TRP A 41 2.78 -7.11 7.08
C TRP A 41 2.62 -6.59 5.66
N TRP A 42 1.38 -6.61 5.19
CA TRP A 42 0.96 -6.08 3.91
C TRP A 42 0.30 -4.73 4.15
N VAL A 43 0.74 -3.69 3.46
CA VAL A 43 0.20 -2.33 3.60
C VAL A 43 -0.18 -1.80 2.22
N LEU A 44 -1.38 -1.24 2.13
CA LEU A 44 -1.85 -0.61 0.91
C LEU A 44 -1.65 0.90 1.01
N ARG A 45 -0.86 1.46 0.09
CA ARG A 45 -0.87 2.91 -0.17
C ARG A 45 -1.93 3.21 -1.21
N LEU A 46 -2.74 4.23 -0.99
CA LEU A 46 -3.68 4.72 -2.00
C LEU A 46 -3.04 5.80 -2.88
N ASN A 47 -3.05 5.60 -4.19
CA ASN A 47 -2.49 6.54 -5.17
C ASN A 47 -3.55 7.58 -5.52
N TYR A 48 -3.55 8.70 -4.80
CA TYR A 48 -4.52 9.79 -4.99
C TYR A 48 -4.34 10.49 -6.35
N GLY A 49 -5.44 10.81 -7.03
CA GLY A 49 -5.43 11.64 -8.24
C GLY A 49 -5.49 10.91 -9.59
N PHE A 50 -5.77 9.60 -9.58
CA PHE A 50 -6.10 8.85 -10.80
C PHE A 50 -7.62 8.66 -10.89
N PRO A 51 -8.33 9.50 -11.66
CA PRO A 51 -9.78 9.70 -11.52
C PRO A 51 -10.66 8.55 -12.03
N GLU A 52 -10.08 7.52 -12.65
CA GLU A 52 -10.84 6.42 -13.24
C GLU A 52 -10.87 5.17 -12.32
N HIS A 53 -9.81 4.93 -11.53
CA HIS A 53 -9.75 3.83 -10.57
C HIS A 53 -8.79 4.15 -9.42
N ASP A 54 -9.21 3.90 -8.18
CA ASP A 54 -8.34 3.93 -7.00
C ASP A 54 -7.26 2.85 -7.15
N MET A 55 -6.08 3.26 -7.61
CA MET A 55 -4.91 2.39 -7.73
C MET A 55 -4.19 2.33 -6.38
N TYR A 56 -3.97 1.13 -5.87
CA TYR A 56 -3.18 0.91 -4.67
C TYR A 56 -1.76 0.48 -5.03
N THR A 57 -0.78 0.82 -4.19
CA THR A 57 0.53 0.15 -4.18
C THR A 57 0.59 -0.76 -2.97
N LEU A 58 0.87 -2.05 -3.18
CA LEU A 58 1.08 -3.02 -2.12
C LEU A 58 2.53 -3.01 -1.66
N PHE A 59 2.71 -2.83 -0.36
CA PHE A 59 3.98 -2.98 0.35
C PHE A 59 3.98 -4.25 1.18
N VAL A 60 5.08 -5.00 1.14
CA VAL A 60 5.30 -6.16 2.00
C VAL A 60 6.54 -5.87 2.84
N ASP A 61 6.39 -5.86 4.17
CA ASP A 61 7.44 -5.54 5.15
C ASP A 61 8.23 -4.26 4.79
N GLY A 62 7.51 -3.20 4.41
CA GLY A 62 8.11 -1.90 4.10
C GLY A 62 8.69 -1.76 2.69
N ARG A 63 8.51 -2.75 1.80
CA ARG A 63 9.03 -2.74 0.42
C ARG A 63 7.89 -2.67 -0.60
N SER A 64 7.97 -1.73 -1.54
CA SER A 64 7.00 -1.66 -2.65
C SER A 64 7.13 -2.91 -3.51
N THR A 65 5.99 -3.52 -3.84
CA THR A 65 5.97 -4.80 -4.54
C THR A 65 5.22 -4.70 -5.87
N VAL A 66 3.94 -4.30 -5.83
CA VAL A 66 3.12 -4.21 -7.04
C VAL A 66 2.05 -3.13 -6.90
N ASP A 67 1.68 -2.52 -8.02
CA ASP A 67 0.50 -1.66 -8.12
C ASP A 67 -0.72 -2.50 -8.49
N ILE A 68 -1.84 -2.31 -7.79
CA ILE A 68 -3.06 -3.10 -7.93
C ILE A 68 -4.25 -2.15 -8.04
N THR A 69 -5.05 -2.37 -9.07
CA THR A 69 -6.39 -1.80 -9.18
C THR A 69 -7.40 -2.85 -8.78
N GLY A 70 -8.21 -2.57 -7.76
CA GLY A 70 -9.26 -3.49 -7.31
C GLY A 70 -10.29 -3.75 -8.41
N SER A 71 -10.61 -5.02 -8.66
CA SER A 71 -11.67 -5.42 -9.58
C SER A 71 -12.43 -6.63 -9.04
N PRO A 72 -13.77 -6.55 -8.85
CA PRO A 72 -14.56 -7.61 -8.23
C PRO A 72 -14.67 -8.87 -9.12
N ASP A 73 -14.52 -8.71 -10.44
CA ASP A 73 -14.62 -9.80 -11.42
C ASP A 73 -13.24 -10.37 -11.82
N HIS A 74 -12.16 -9.91 -11.20
CA HIS A 74 -10.81 -10.37 -11.49
C HIS A 74 -10.60 -11.82 -11.02
N SER A 75 -9.74 -12.60 -11.70
CA SER A 75 -9.49 -14.01 -11.36
C SER A 75 -8.64 -14.20 -10.09
N SER A 76 -7.72 -13.28 -9.80
CA SER A 76 -6.96 -13.20 -8.54
C SER A 76 -7.88 -12.87 -7.35
N ALA A 77 -7.75 -13.64 -6.26
CA ALA A 77 -8.47 -13.39 -5.01
C ALA A 77 -7.99 -12.12 -4.30
N LEU A 78 -6.69 -11.84 -4.36
CA LEU A 78 -6.09 -10.62 -3.83
C LEU A 78 -6.73 -9.38 -4.47
N VAL A 79 -6.79 -9.34 -5.80
CA VAL A 79 -7.38 -8.19 -6.53
C VAL A 79 -8.84 -7.99 -6.17
N ARG A 80 -9.62 -9.08 -6.02
CA ARG A 80 -11.02 -8.99 -5.59
C ARG A 80 -11.16 -8.46 -4.16
N SER A 81 -10.29 -8.88 -3.24
CA SER A 81 -10.32 -8.41 -1.85
C SER A 81 -10.10 -6.89 -1.73
N ILE A 82 -9.28 -6.32 -2.63
CA ILE A 82 -9.03 -4.88 -2.69
C ILE A 82 -10.23 -4.13 -3.27
N ALA A 83 -10.97 -4.74 -4.21
CA ALA A 83 -12.14 -4.13 -4.84
C ALA A 83 -13.28 -3.79 -3.86
N SER A 84 -13.35 -4.48 -2.72
CA SER A 84 -14.35 -4.20 -1.67
C SER A 84 -13.98 -3.06 -0.72
N LEU A 85 -12.73 -2.58 -0.74
CA LEU A 85 -12.25 -1.57 0.20
C LEU A 85 -12.83 -0.18 -0.12
N ARG A 86 -13.08 0.62 0.92
CA ARG A 86 -13.73 1.94 0.83
C ARG A 86 -13.01 2.96 1.73
N PRO A 87 -11.78 3.39 1.38
CA PRO A 87 -10.90 4.15 2.27
C PRO A 87 -11.47 5.50 2.72
N TYR A 88 -12.36 6.12 1.93
CA TYR A 88 -12.93 7.45 2.19
C TYR A 88 -14.44 7.44 2.43
N ASP A 89 -15.06 6.26 2.48
CA ASP A 89 -16.44 6.18 2.91
C ASP A 89 -16.48 6.29 4.44
N GLU A 90 -16.94 7.42 4.97
CA GLU A 90 -17.07 7.62 6.43
C GLU A 90 -18.29 6.90 7.02
N SER A 91 -19.20 6.38 6.17
CA SER A 91 -20.37 5.63 6.63
C SER A 91 -20.05 4.17 7.00
N THR A 92 -18.84 3.69 6.70
CA THR A 92 -18.38 2.33 6.98
C THR A 92 -17.89 2.18 8.43
N VAL A 93 -18.78 2.42 9.38
CA VAL A 93 -18.56 2.14 10.82
C VAL A 93 -18.27 0.64 11.10
N ALA A 94 -18.43 -0.23 10.09
CA ALA A 94 -18.34 -1.67 10.20
C ALA A 94 -17.00 -2.30 9.77
N GLU A 95 -16.06 -1.55 9.16
CA GLU A 95 -14.78 -2.16 8.79
C GLU A 95 -13.87 -2.33 10.02
N PRO A 96 -13.31 -3.54 10.25
CA PRO A 96 -12.42 -3.77 11.37
C PRO A 96 -11.16 -2.90 11.24
N SER A 97 -10.66 -2.44 12.39
CA SER A 97 -9.51 -1.52 12.47
C SER A 97 -8.41 -2.14 13.33
N LEU A 98 -7.16 -1.86 12.96
CA LEU A 98 -6.02 -2.13 13.83
C LEU A 98 -6.08 -1.24 15.07
N ASP A 99 -5.53 -1.74 16.18
CA ASP A 99 -5.26 -0.87 17.31
C ASP A 99 -4.24 0.21 16.93
N ALA A 100 -4.32 1.36 17.60
CA ALA A 100 -3.54 2.53 17.24
C ALA A 100 -2.02 2.31 17.31
N SER A 101 -1.54 1.42 18.19
CA SER A 101 -0.10 1.18 18.36
C SER A 101 0.45 0.31 17.24
N THR A 102 -0.23 -0.79 16.91
CA THR A 102 0.13 -1.65 15.78
C THR A 102 0.01 -0.91 14.46
N ALA A 103 -1.05 -0.12 14.27
CA ALA A 103 -1.21 0.70 13.07
C ALA A 103 -0.04 1.68 12.90
N ALA A 104 0.39 2.33 13.97
CA ALA A 104 1.51 3.26 13.92
C ALA A 104 2.83 2.56 13.58
N GLU A 105 3.11 1.40 14.19
CA GLU A 105 4.31 0.61 13.91
C GLU A 105 4.38 0.18 12.45
N VAL A 106 3.30 -0.41 11.94
CA VAL A 106 3.22 -0.92 10.57
C VAL A 106 3.33 0.22 9.56
N VAL A 107 2.57 1.31 9.73
CA VAL A 107 2.57 2.43 8.79
C VAL A 107 3.90 3.20 8.82
N GLN A 108 4.55 3.31 9.98
CA GLN A 108 5.86 3.98 10.07
C GLN A 108 6.91 3.35 9.15
N THR A 109 6.84 2.04 8.89
CA THR A 109 7.77 1.34 7.98
C THR A 109 7.66 1.83 6.52
N VAL A 110 6.49 2.30 6.12
CA VAL A 110 6.17 2.75 4.77
C VAL A 110 5.92 4.25 4.66
N ALA A 111 5.91 4.99 5.76
CA ALA A 111 5.49 6.40 5.78
C ALA A 111 6.27 7.30 4.79
N ARG A 112 7.56 6.97 4.54
CA ARG A 112 8.40 7.65 3.53
C ARG A 112 7.87 7.56 2.09
N TYR A 113 6.92 6.66 1.84
CA TYR A 113 6.30 6.43 0.54
C TYR A 113 4.97 7.17 0.37
N ALA A 114 4.63 8.12 1.26
CA ALA A 114 3.46 8.97 1.07
C ALA A 114 3.48 9.69 -0.29
N ASP A 115 4.68 10.15 -0.69
CA ASP A 115 4.96 10.83 -1.97
C ASP A 115 5.49 9.90 -3.06
N TYR A 116 5.34 8.59 -2.89
CA TYR A 116 5.78 7.62 -3.87
C TYR A 116 4.97 7.75 -5.17
N GLY A 117 5.67 7.94 -6.30
CA GLY A 117 5.06 7.88 -7.63
C GLY A 117 5.49 6.61 -8.35
N SER A 118 4.53 5.98 -9.03
CA SER A 118 4.68 4.66 -9.62
C SER A 118 5.61 4.60 -10.84
N GLU A 119 6.07 5.72 -11.39
CA GLU A 119 6.77 5.68 -12.70
C GLU A 119 8.18 5.07 -12.66
N HIS A 120 8.93 5.12 -11.55
CA HIS A 120 10.31 4.59 -11.56
C HIS A 120 10.83 3.96 -10.27
N GLY A 121 9.99 3.73 -9.26
CA GLY A 121 10.48 3.26 -7.95
C GLY A 121 11.26 4.33 -7.16
N GLU A 122 11.24 5.57 -7.65
CA GLU A 122 11.77 6.74 -6.96
C GLU A 122 10.62 7.63 -6.47
N PRO A 123 10.79 8.35 -5.34
CA PRO A 123 9.84 9.37 -4.91
C PRO A 123 9.59 10.35 -6.06
N CYS A 124 8.33 10.59 -6.42
CA CYS A 124 8.05 11.49 -7.53
C CYS A 124 8.24 12.92 -7.04
N LEU A 125 9.25 13.62 -7.58
CA LEU A 125 9.57 15.01 -7.25
C LEU A 125 8.43 15.99 -7.56
N PHE A 126 7.44 15.60 -8.38
CA PHE A 126 6.26 16.41 -8.67
C PHE A 126 5.07 16.12 -7.75
N CYS A 127 5.15 15.04 -6.95
CA CYS A 127 4.18 14.75 -5.89
C CYS A 127 4.61 15.34 -4.54
N SER A 128 5.71 16.10 -4.49
CA SER A 128 6.38 16.63 -3.29
C SER A 128 5.64 17.79 -2.60
N GLU A 129 4.33 17.68 -2.46
CA GLU A 129 3.72 18.38 -1.34
C GLU A 129 4.14 17.58 -0.11
N ASP A 130 4.76 18.23 0.86
CA ASP A 130 5.29 17.71 2.12
C ASP A 130 4.22 16.89 2.91
N ARG A 131 3.89 15.68 2.42
CA ARG A 131 2.79 14.86 2.92
C ARG A 131 3.37 13.95 3.97
N ASP A 132 3.10 14.32 5.22
CA ASP A 132 3.35 13.43 6.35
C ASP A 132 2.57 12.11 6.14
N GLY A 133 3.28 11.02 5.89
CA GLY A 133 2.71 9.67 5.74
C GLY A 133 1.95 9.19 6.97
N MET A 134 2.13 9.89 8.10
CA MET A 134 1.41 9.65 9.36
C MET A 134 0.16 10.54 9.52
N ALA A 135 -0.26 11.27 8.48
CA ALA A 135 -1.52 12.01 8.49
C ALA A 135 -2.71 11.07 8.71
N ARG A 136 -3.55 11.39 9.69
CA ARG A 136 -4.78 10.65 10.01
C ARG A 136 -5.93 11.08 9.10
N ILE A 137 -6.92 10.19 8.95
CA ILE A 137 -8.24 10.50 8.36
C ILE A 137 -9.06 11.29 9.39
#